data_AF-A0AAD3N6R6-F1
#
_entry.id   AF-A0AAD3N6R6-F1
#
_cell.length_a   1.000
_cell.length_b   1.000
_cell.length_c   1.000
_cell.angle_alpha   90.00
_cell.angle_beta   90.00
_cell.angle_gamma   90.00
#
_symmetry.space_group_name_H-M   'P 1'
#
loop_
_entity.id
_entity.type
_entity.pdbx_description
1 polymer ?
#
loop_
_entity_poly.entity_id
_entity_poly.type
_entity_poly.pdbx_seq_one_letter_code
_entity_poly.pdbx_strand_id
1 'polypeptide(L)'
;MSPVQVLQTMLHHSIGNTVNLLSLSVTHRLTTPNLVAAMPPANSSTNVELLCRSVWSERSGVTSTDRAVSRCRQGEEMMGCSSYAPDGIRVGETITMNSEQMECVAYNGLGGKGVYAVARCCVIGGLRCQAHASPEPGQDAECVGPQHHLTGCTS
;
A
#
# COMPACT_ATOMS: atom_id res chain seq x y z
N MET A 1 -15.39 3.20 -17.63
CA MET A 1 -14.30 2.90 -16.67
C MET A 1 -13.99 4.17 -15.89
N SER A 2 -13.84 4.07 -14.57
CA SER A 2 -13.44 5.20 -13.72
C SER A 2 -11.93 5.50 -13.88
N PRO A 3 -11.44 6.70 -13.51
CA PRO A 3 -10.02 7.03 -13.58
C PRO A 3 -9.11 6.05 -12.82
N VAL A 4 -9.59 5.52 -11.68
CA VAL A 4 -8.88 4.48 -10.91
C VAL A 4 -8.78 3.18 -11.68
N GLN A 5 -9.87 2.73 -12.31
CA GLN A 5 -9.86 1.52 -13.13
C GLN A 5 -8.89 1.66 -14.29
N VAL A 6 -8.89 2.81 -14.99
CA VAL A 6 -7.93 3.07 -16.08
C VAL A 6 -6.49 3.03 -15.58
N LEU A 7 -6.18 3.69 -14.46
CA LEU A 7 -4.84 3.64 -13.86
C LEU A 7 -4.41 2.19 -13.56
N GLN A 8 -5.25 1.43 -12.88
CA GLN A 8 -4.95 0.07 -12.46
C GLN A 8 -4.78 -0.86 -13.67
N THR A 9 -5.61 -0.72 -14.71
CA THR A 9 -5.45 -1.45 -15.97
C THR A 9 -4.13 -1.10 -16.66
N MET A 10 -3.75 0.17 -16.72
CA MET A 10 -2.45 0.57 -17.30
C MET A 10 -1.29 -0.02 -16.52
N LEU A 11 -1.32 0.02 -15.18
CA LEU A 11 -0.28 -0.56 -14.34
C LEU A 11 -0.20 -2.08 -14.51
N HIS A 12 -1.34 -2.76 -14.55
CA HIS A 12 -1.42 -4.22 -14.69
C HIS A 12 -0.85 -4.71 -16.03
N HIS A 13 -1.14 -4.02 -17.13
CA HIS A 13 -0.63 -4.39 -18.45
C HIS A 13 0.77 -3.86 -18.76
N SER A 14 1.38 -3.08 -17.86
CA SER A 14 2.73 -2.58 -18.06
C SER A 14 3.78 -3.70 -17.98
N ILE A 15 4.86 -3.55 -18.75
CA ILE A 15 6.00 -4.45 -18.70
C ILE A 15 6.85 -4.06 -17.48
N GLY A 16 6.91 -4.95 -16.50
CA GLY A 16 7.65 -4.71 -15.26
C GLY A 16 9.12 -5.14 -15.30
N ASN A 17 9.92 -4.55 -14.41
CA ASN A 17 11.30 -4.98 -14.09
C ASN A 17 12.29 -4.91 -15.26
N THR A 18 12.06 -4.06 -16.25
CA THR A 18 12.95 -3.89 -17.42
C THR A 18 13.81 -2.63 -17.36
N VAL A 19 13.45 -1.65 -16.54
CA VAL A 19 14.19 -0.39 -16.41
C VAL A 19 15.35 -0.58 -15.44
N ASN A 20 16.55 -0.18 -15.86
CA ASN A 20 17.71 -0.13 -14.98
C ASN A 20 17.64 1.12 -14.07
N LEU A 21 17.30 0.90 -12.80
CA LEU A 21 17.18 1.97 -11.80
C LEU A 21 18.51 2.35 -11.14
N LEU A 22 19.66 1.82 -11.59
CA LEU A 22 20.95 2.10 -10.96
C LEU A 22 21.37 3.58 -11.04
N SER A 23 20.84 4.33 -12.00
CA SER A 23 21.06 5.78 -12.08
C SER A 23 20.33 6.57 -10.99
N LEU A 24 19.32 5.98 -10.34
CA LEU A 24 18.56 6.62 -9.26
C LEU A 24 19.27 6.47 -7.91
N SER A 25 19.03 7.43 -7.01
CA SER A 25 19.43 7.32 -5.61
C SER A 25 18.72 6.14 -4.93
N VAL A 26 19.29 5.58 -3.87
CA VAL A 26 18.69 4.45 -3.13
C VAL A 26 17.23 4.73 -2.73
N THR A 27 16.94 5.97 -2.33
CA THR A 27 15.57 6.38 -1.97
C THR A 27 14.65 6.35 -3.19
N HIS A 28 15.05 6.94 -4.32
CA HIS A 28 14.22 6.97 -5.52
C HIS A 28 14.07 5.59 -6.18
N ARG A 29 15.05 4.70 -6.03
CA ARG A 29 14.96 3.31 -6.54
C ARG A 29 13.77 2.56 -5.94
N LEU A 30 13.44 2.83 -4.69
CA LEU A 30 12.36 2.13 -3.97
C LEU A 30 10.98 2.67 -4.33
N THR A 31 10.86 4.00 -4.46
CA THR A 31 9.57 4.66 -4.70
C THR A 31 9.21 4.76 -6.18
N THR A 32 10.18 4.60 -7.09
CA THR A 32 9.94 4.63 -8.54
C THR A 32 9.41 3.27 -9.03
N PRO A 33 8.19 3.20 -9.60
CA PRO A 33 7.69 1.96 -10.21
C PRO A 33 8.57 1.55 -11.39
N ASN A 34 9.03 0.29 -11.42
CA ASN A 34 9.76 -0.26 -12.56
C ASN A 34 8.76 -0.80 -13.60
N LEU A 35 8.09 0.10 -14.31
CA LEU A 35 7.02 -0.23 -15.26
C LEU A 35 7.19 0.57 -16.55
N VAL A 36 7.06 -0.10 -17.70
CA VAL A 36 6.97 0.51 -19.03
C VAL A 36 5.56 0.26 -19.56
N ALA A 37 4.87 1.33 -19.96
CA ALA A 37 3.50 1.24 -20.44
C ALA A 37 3.39 0.32 -21.67
N ALA A 38 2.36 -0.53 -21.69
CA ALA A 38 2.00 -1.35 -22.84
C ALA A 38 0.48 -1.42 -23.02
N MET A 39 0.06 -1.71 -24.24
CA MET A 39 -1.37 -1.85 -24.56
C MET A 39 -1.90 -3.20 -24.05
N PRO A 40 -3.13 -3.24 -23.51
CA PRO A 40 -3.81 -4.49 -23.18
C PRO A 40 -3.95 -5.39 -24.43
N PRO A 41 -3.87 -6.72 -24.28
CA PRO A 41 -4.10 -7.64 -25.38
C PRO A 41 -5.55 -7.55 -25.90
N ALA A 42 -5.74 -7.64 -27.21
CA ALA A 42 -7.05 -7.50 -27.86
C ALA A 42 -8.12 -8.51 -27.39
N ASN A 43 -7.69 -9.63 -26.80
CA ASN A 43 -8.55 -10.71 -26.31
C ASN A 43 -8.71 -10.69 -24.78
N SER A 44 -8.43 -9.57 -24.09
CA SER A 44 -8.65 -9.48 -22.65
C SER A 44 -10.14 -9.71 -22.35
N SER A 45 -10.48 -10.85 -21.75
CA SER A 45 -11.86 -11.18 -21.40
C SER A 45 -12.39 -10.17 -20.38
N THR A 46 -13.70 -9.99 -20.35
CA THR A 46 -14.41 -9.12 -19.39
C THR A 46 -14.47 -9.70 -17.98
N ASN A 47 -13.55 -10.60 -17.61
CA ASN A 47 -13.49 -11.13 -16.25
C ASN A 47 -13.12 -10.00 -15.29
N VAL A 48 -13.91 -9.87 -14.24
CA VAL A 48 -13.69 -8.87 -13.21
C VAL A 48 -12.47 -9.31 -12.39
N GLU A 49 -11.32 -8.71 -12.66
CA GLU A 49 -10.07 -8.99 -11.96
C GLU A 49 -9.87 -8.01 -10.78
N LEU A 50 -9.28 -8.51 -9.69
CA LEU A 50 -8.80 -7.68 -8.60
C LEU A 50 -7.46 -7.05 -8.99
N LEU A 51 -7.47 -5.74 -9.24
CA LEU A 51 -6.26 -5.02 -9.62
C LEU A 51 -5.72 -4.25 -8.41
N CYS A 52 -4.41 -4.39 -8.15
CA CYS A 52 -3.75 -3.82 -6.99
C CYS A 52 -2.46 -3.10 -7.34
N ARG A 53 -2.15 -2.05 -6.58
CA ARG A 53 -0.88 -1.33 -6.63
C ARG A 53 -0.38 -0.99 -5.23
N SER A 54 0.93 -0.74 -5.11
CA SER A 54 1.53 -0.23 -3.89
C SER A 54 1.65 1.29 -3.96
N VAL A 55 1.31 1.97 -2.87
CA VAL A 55 1.35 3.44 -2.77
C VAL A 55 2.31 3.82 -1.66
N TRP A 56 3.41 4.44 -2.04
CA TRP A 56 4.42 4.92 -1.11
C TRP A 56 4.07 6.32 -0.63
N SER A 57 4.26 6.57 0.66
CA SER A 57 4.28 7.93 1.21
C SER A 57 5.57 8.66 0.86
N GLU A 58 5.61 9.95 1.16
CA GLU A 58 6.88 10.63 1.38
C GLU A 58 7.59 10.06 2.62
N ARG A 59 8.91 10.28 2.71
CA ARG A 59 9.68 9.92 3.90
C ARG A 59 9.25 10.78 5.09
N SER A 60 9.10 10.19 6.26
CA SER A 60 8.95 10.95 7.51
C SER A 60 10.19 11.80 7.82
N GLY A 61 10.08 12.67 8.81
CA GLY A 61 11.26 13.21 9.49
C GLY A 61 12.05 12.15 10.28
N VAL A 62 13.09 12.60 10.96
CA VAL A 62 14.06 11.76 11.69
C VAL A 62 13.84 11.72 13.20
N THR A 63 12.88 12.47 13.73
CA THR A 63 12.54 12.41 15.16
C THR A 63 11.75 11.15 15.47
N SER A 64 11.82 10.66 16.70
CA SER A 64 11.11 9.44 17.11
C SER A 64 9.59 9.59 17.14
N THR A 65 9.08 10.82 17.09
CA THR A 65 7.64 11.11 16.99
C THR A 65 7.16 11.29 15.56
N ASP A 66 8.08 11.31 14.59
CA ASP A 66 7.73 11.48 13.19
C ASP A 66 7.04 10.23 12.64
N ARG A 67 6.03 10.48 11.81
CA ARG A 67 5.25 9.46 11.12
C ARG A 67 5.16 9.75 9.64
N ALA A 68 4.97 8.69 8.86
CA ALA A 68 4.64 8.77 7.44
C ALA A 68 3.24 8.20 7.21
N VAL A 69 2.52 8.78 6.24
CA VAL A 69 1.13 8.41 5.95
C VAL A 69 0.99 8.11 4.47
N SER A 70 0.42 6.96 4.13
CA SER A 70 0.02 6.58 2.78
C SER A 70 -1.47 6.32 2.70
N ARG A 71 -2.09 6.73 1.59
CA ARG A 71 -3.53 6.66 1.36
C ARG A 71 -3.85 6.11 -0.02
N CYS A 72 -4.91 5.33 -0.10
CA CYS A 72 -5.48 4.91 -1.37
C CYS A 72 -6.28 6.05 -2.01
N ARG A 73 -6.40 6.02 -3.35
CA ARG A 73 -7.24 7.00 -4.05
C ARG A 73 -8.71 6.69 -3.79
N GLN A 74 -9.57 7.69 -3.90
CA GLN A 74 -11.01 7.48 -3.83
C GLN A 74 -11.45 6.48 -4.92
N GLY A 75 -12.20 5.45 -4.53
CA GLY A 75 -12.58 4.33 -5.41
C GLY A 75 -11.62 3.14 -5.38
N GLU A 76 -10.56 3.19 -4.59
CA GLU A 76 -9.74 2.05 -4.20
C GLU A 76 -10.00 1.68 -2.74
N GLU A 77 -9.84 0.41 -2.42
CA GLU A 77 -9.88 -0.11 -1.05
C GLU A 77 -8.46 -0.43 -0.57
N MET A 78 -8.18 -0.12 0.70
CA MET A 78 -6.90 -0.47 1.33
C MET A 78 -6.98 -1.91 1.83
N MET A 79 -6.20 -2.80 1.20
CA MET A 79 -6.14 -4.21 1.55
C MET A 79 -4.97 -4.55 2.49
N GLY A 80 -4.04 -3.62 2.70
CA GLY A 80 -2.92 -3.81 3.61
C GLY A 80 -2.07 -2.55 3.79
N CYS A 81 -1.26 -2.56 4.83
CA CYS A 81 -0.33 -1.50 5.18
C CYS A 81 0.99 -2.14 5.61
N SER A 82 2.10 -1.60 5.12
CA SER A 82 3.43 -1.95 5.59
C SER A 82 4.30 -0.71 5.76
N SER A 83 5.45 -0.86 6.42
CA SER A 83 6.45 0.22 6.50
C SER A 83 7.84 -0.20 6.10
N TYR A 84 8.63 0.79 5.69
CA TYR A 84 10.03 0.62 5.33
C TYR A 84 10.91 1.71 5.96
N ALA A 85 12.01 1.30 6.57
CA ALA A 85 13.05 2.17 7.09
C ALA A 85 14.40 1.73 6.51
N PRO A 86 15.18 2.60 5.83
CA PRO A 86 16.43 2.17 5.23
C PRO A 86 17.49 1.67 6.22
N ASP A 87 17.42 2.13 7.46
CA ASP A 87 18.28 1.72 8.57
C ASP A 87 17.64 0.62 9.43
N GLY A 88 16.42 0.20 9.11
CA GLY A 88 15.66 -0.78 9.88
C GLY A 88 15.10 -0.27 11.20
N ILE A 89 15.35 0.99 11.57
CA ILE A 89 14.94 1.55 12.87
C ILE A 89 13.53 2.15 12.72
N ARG A 90 12.53 1.36 13.10
CA ARG A 90 11.11 1.73 13.05
C ARG A 90 10.35 1.11 14.21
N VAL A 91 9.25 1.72 14.61
CA VAL A 91 8.35 1.15 15.63
C VAL A 91 7.41 0.13 15.01
N GLY A 92 6.94 0.39 13.78
CA GLY A 92 5.93 -0.43 13.12
C GLY A 92 4.99 0.42 12.27
N GLU A 93 3.88 -0.18 11.89
CA GLU A 93 2.81 0.42 11.11
C GLU A 93 1.43 0.04 11.63
N THR A 94 0.44 0.88 11.36
CA THR A 94 -0.96 0.58 11.65
C THR A 94 -1.89 1.16 10.60
N ILE A 95 -3.11 0.63 10.54
CA ILE A 95 -4.19 1.19 9.74
C ILE A 95 -5.09 1.98 10.68
N THR A 96 -5.26 3.27 10.38
CA THR A 96 -6.16 4.15 11.13
C THR A 96 -7.31 4.62 10.25
N MET A 97 -8.46 4.90 10.86
CA MET A 97 -9.58 5.54 10.17
C MET A 97 -9.53 7.04 10.43
N ASN A 98 -9.43 7.83 9.37
CA ASN A 98 -9.51 9.28 9.42
C ASN A 98 -10.56 9.77 8.42
N SER A 99 -11.56 10.51 8.90
CA SER A 99 -12.60 11.07 8.03
C SER A 99 -13.23 10.01 7.11
N GLU A 100 -13.53 8.83 7.66
CA GLU A 100 -14.08 7.65 6.95
C GLU A 100 -13.15 7.01 5.91
N GLN A 101 -11.89 7.43 5.83
CA GLN A 101 -10.87 6.86 4.95
C GLN A 101 -9.81 6.12 5.75
N MET A 102 -9.40 4.94 5.27
CA MET A 102 -8.25 4.22 5.81
C MET A 102 -6.95 4.91 5.46
N GLU A 103 -6.08 5.07 6.47
CA GLU A 103 -4.73 5.59 6.34
C GLU A 103 -3.73 4.55 6.86
N CYS A 104 -2.74 4.24 6.04
CA CYS A 104 -1.58 3.44 6.43
C CYS A 104 -0.56 4.38 7.07
N VAL A 105 -0.28 4.17 8.36
CA VAL A 105 0.57 5.06 9.16
C VAL A 105 1.78 4.28 9.65
N ALA A 106 2.98 4.77 9.33
CA ALA A 106 4.25 4.21 9.79
C ALA A 106 4.91 5.13 10.80
N TYR A 107 5.54 4.57 11.84
CA TYR A 107 6.14 5.32 12.94
C TYR A 107 7.67 5.15 12.99
N ASN A 108 8.40 6.27 13.03
CA ASN A 108 9.85 6.26 13.12
C ASN A 108 10.34 5.79 14.49
N GLY A 109 11.44 5.04 14.51
CA GLY A 109 12.07 4.59 15.76
C GLY A 109 12.99 5.66 16.37
N LEU A 110 13.32 5.51 17.65
CA LEU A 110 14.32 6.36 18.30
C LEU A 110 15.69 6.19 17.65
N GLY A 111 16.24 7.29 17.14
CA GLY A 111 17.50 7.28 16.38
C GLY A 111 17.37 6.87 14.91
N GLY A 112 16.14 6.65 14.42
CA GLY A 112 15.87 6.27 13.03
C GLY A 112 15.98 7.44 12.04
N LYS A 113 16.32 7.13 10.79
CA LYS A 113 16.51 8.07 9.67
C LYS A 113 15.23 8.28 8.85
N GLY A 114 14.09 8.09 9.50
CA GLY A 114 12.77 8.23 8.92
C GLY A 114 12.28 6.99 8.18
N VAL A 115 10.95 6.89 8.11
CA VAL A 115 10.21 5.74 7.61
C VAL A 115 9.31 6.12 6.43
N TYR A 116 8.89 5.12 5.69
CA TYR A 116 7.84 5.20 4.67
C TYR A 116 6.67 4.33 5.10
N ALA A 117 5.45 4.81 4.83
CA ALA A 117 4.25 4.01 4.84
C ALA A 117 3.94 3.54 3.43
N VAL A 118 3.54 2.27 3.28
CA VAL A 118 3.24 1.65 1.99
C VAL A 118 1.86 1.00 2.07
N ALA A 119 0.88 1.63 1.42
CA ALA A 119 -0.47 1.10 1.33
C ALA A 119 -0.62 0.16 0.13
N ARG A 120 -1.33 -0.95 0.32
CA ARG A 120 -1.76 -1.84 -0.78
C ARG A 120 -3.17 -1.46 -1.19
N CYS A 121 -3.29 -0.79 -2.33
CA CYS A 121 -4.55 -0.22 -2.82
C CYS A 121 -5.07 -1.02 -4.01
N CYS A 122 -6.31 -1.49 -3.89
CA CYS A 122 -6.90 -2.38 -4.87
C CYS A 122 -8.28 -1.93 -5.32
N VAL A 123 -8.70 -2.38 -6.50
CA VAL A 123 -10.02 -2.09 -7.06
C VAL A 123 -10.64 -3.36 -7.64
N ILE A 124 -11.89 -3.63 -7.23
CA ILE A 124 -12.80 -4.59 -7.84
C ILE A 124 -14.24 -4.18 -7.48
N GLY A 125 -15.24 -4.57 -8.27
CA GLY A 125 -16.63 -4.23 -7.98
C GLY A 125 -17.12 -4.79 -6.64
N GLY A 126 -17.64 -3.93 -5.77
CA GLY A 126 -18.26 -4.33 -4.49
C GLY A 126 -17.31 -4.66 -3.35
N LEU A 127 -15.99 -4.49 -3.52
CA LEU A 127 -15.02 -4.68 -2.43
C LEU A 127 -15.21 -3.63 -1.34
N ARG A 128 -15.19 -4.08 -0.08
CA ARG A 128 -15.17 -3.24 1.11
C ARG A 128 -14.25 -3.87 2.13
N CYS A 129 -13.23 -3.14 2.56
CA CYS A 129 -12.29 -3.61 3.57
C CYS A 129 -12.59 -2.99 4.93
N GLN A 130 -12.24 -3.70 6.00
CA GLN A 130 -12.30 -3.22 7.38
C GLN A 130 -11.00 -3.61 8.09
N ALA A 131 -10.49 -2.72 8.94
CA ALA A 131 -9.33 -2.99 9.77
C ALA A 131 -9.80 -3.40 11.16
N HIS A 132 -9.29 -4.52 11.66
CA HIS A 132 -9.58 -5.02 13.00
C HIS A 132 -8.27 -5.05 13.79
N ALA A 133 -8.22 -4.31 14.89
CA ALA A 133 -7.12 -4.37 15.84
C ALA A 133 -7.34 -5.52 16.82
N SER A 134 -6.24 -6.02 17.40
CA SER A 134 -6.35 -7.00 18.48
C SER A 134 -7.10 -6.38 19.67
N PRO A 135 -7.91 -7.16 20.39
CA PRO A 135 -8.64 -6.65 21.55
C PRO A 135 -7.69 -6.26 22.69
N GLU A 136 -6.56 -6.96 22.81
CA GLU A 136 -5.54 -6.72 23.81
C GLU A 136 -4.13 -6.88 23.22
N PRO A 137 -3.11 -6.26 23.82
CA PRO A 137 -1.71 -6.47 23.45
C PRO A 137 -1.31 -7.95 23.59
N GLY A 138 -0.66 -8.50 22.55
CA GLY A 138 -0.20 -9.89 22.55
C GLY A 138 -1.25 -10.93 22.15
N GLN A 139 -2.47 -10.52 21.82
CA GLN A 139 -3.46 -11.38 21.18
C GLN A 139 -3.50 -11.14 19.67
N ASP A 140 -3.83 -12.17 18.91
CA ASP A 140 -4.00 -12.06 17.47
C ASP A 140 -5.33 -11.34 17.13
N ALA A 141 -5.30 -10.52 16.08
CA ALA A 141 -6.50 -9.97 15.49
C ALA A 141 -7.08 -10.95 14.47
N GLU A 142 -8.39 -11.15 14.50
CA GLU A 142 -9.10 -12.06 13.59
C GLU A 142 -10.16 -11.32 12.76
N CYS A 143 -10.52 -11.92 11.63
CA CYS A 143 -11.65 -11.45 10.82
C CYS A 143 -12.98 -11.78 11.51
N VAL A 144 -13.96 -10.87 11.45
CA VAL A 144 -15.23 -10.94 12.22
C VAL A 144 -16.11 -12.15 11.88
N GLY A 145 -15.87 -12.83 10.76
CA GLY A 145 -16.62 -14.04 10.42
C GLY A 145 -16.19 -14.66 9.08
N PRO A 146 -16.81 -15.79 8.69
CA PRO A 146 -16.37 -16.62 7.56
C PRO A 146 -16.54 -15.97 6.18
N GLN A 147 -17.31 -14.88 6.09
CA GLN A 147 -17.47 -14.10 4.86
C GLN A 147 -16.38 -13.04 4.68
N HIS A 148 -15.60 -12.76 5.73
CA HIS A 148 -14.48 -11.83 5.69
C HIS A 148 -13.18 -12.61 5.44
N HIS A 149 -12.37 -12.10 4.53
CA HIS A 149 -11.10 -12.72 4.16
C HIS A 149 -9.96 -11.79 4.59
N LEU A 150 -8.92 -12.37 5.19
CA LEU A 150 -7.72 -11.63 5.57
C LEU A 150 -6.95 -11.20 4.32
N THR A 151 -6.68 -9.91 4.20
CA THR A 151 -5.98 -9.33 3.04
C THR A 151 -4.60 -8.76 3.39
N GLY A 152 -4.37 -8.45 4.66
CA GLY A 152 -3.11 -7.89 5.15
C GLY A 152 -3.07 -7.82 6.67
N CYS A 153 -1.85 -7.83 7.21
CA CYS A 153 -1.56 -7.67 8.64
C CYS A 153 -0.63 -6.47 8.83
N THR A 154 -0.73 -5.83 9.99
CA THR A 154 0.06 -4.65 10.37
C THR A 154 0.45 -4.77 11.84
N SER A 155 1.63 -4.30 12.22
CA SER A 155 2.12 -4.29 13.61
C SER A 155 3.16 -3.21 13.83
#